data_AF-A0A9P4UJQ9-F1
#
_entry.id   AF-A0A9P4UJQ9-F1
#
_cell.length_a   1.000
_cell.length_b   1.000
_cell.length_c   1.000
_cell.angle_alpha   90.00
_cell.angle_beta   90.00
_cell.angle_gamma   90.00
#
_symmetry.space_group_name_H-M   'P 1'
#
loop_
_entity.id
_entity.type
_entity.pdbx_description
1 polymer ?
#
loop_
_entity_poly.entity_id
_entity_poly.type
_entity_poly.pdbx_seq_one_letter_code
_entity_poly.pdbx_strand_id
1 'polypeptide(L)'
;MVSFTTLLALSATALASPVLQSRQIAIPENWSWHVSGWTAGCAKQGCFYNFNVTVPTVEGQIAGVKAYCNGYETGYYRKGNWYESCQILEGVNNGVAAKFSERPAKSETESESPQEIFLSFEYAGFEDRPAYNFTGSHKVIYNQFTAPVQEFDVKPTEVSAVA
;
A
#
# COMPACT_ATOMS: atom_id res chain seq x y z
N MET A 1 28.09 58.35 -36.52
CA MET A 1 27.05 57.32 -36.40
C MET A 1 27.65 56.15 -35.64
N VAL A 2 27.28 55.97 -34.37
CA VAL A 2 27.80 54.89 -33.51
C VAL A 2 26.62 53.96 -33.23
N SER A 3 26.67 52.74 -33.77
CA SER A 3 25.62 51.75 -33.56
C SER A 3 26.07 50.80 -32.45
N PHE A 4 25.34 50.81 -31.33
CA PHE A 4 25.58 49.91 -30.20
C PHE A 4 24.77 48.61 -30.40
N THR A 5 25.48 47.50 -30.56
CA THR A 5 24.91 46.15 -30.57
C THR A 5 24.83 45.62 -29.13
N THR A 6 23.62 45.57 -28.57
CA THR A 6 23.35 44.92 -27.28
C THR A 6 23.08 43.42 -27.48
N LEU A 7 24.01 42.58 -27.00
CA LEU A 7 23.86 41.14 -26.85
C LEU A 7 23.11 40.83 -25.54
N LEU A 8 21.90 40.28 -25.65
CA LEU A 8 21.15 39.71 -24.53
C LEU A 8 21.53 38.23 -24.37
N ALA A 9 22.35 37.92 -23.37
CA ALA A 9 22.63 36.56 -22.95
C ALA A 9 21.57 36.11 -21.93
N LEU A 10 20.66 35.22 -22.34
CA LEU A 10 19.79 34.50 -21.40
C LEU A 10 20.56 33.32 -20.82
N SER A 11 21.05 33.46 -19.58
CA SER A 11 21.56 32.35 -18.79
C SER A 11 20.37 31.53 -18.26
N ALA A 12 20.04 30.43 -18.93
CA ALA A 12 19.13 29.42 -18.41
C ALA A 12 19.83 28.70 -17.24
N THR A 13 19.49 29.07 -16.01
CA THR A 13 19.82 28.27 -14.83
C THR A 13 18.99 27.00 -14.90
N ALA A 14 19.57 25.92 -15.40
CA ALA A 14 19.02 24.59 -15.24
C ALA A 14 18.96 24.31 -13.73
N LEU A 15 17.76 24.33 -13.16
CA LEU A 15 17.50 23.78 -11.84
C LEU A 15 17.79 22.28 -11.95
N ALA A 16 19.02 21.88 -11.64
CA ALA A 16 19.32 20.50 -11.32
C ALA A 16 18.58 20.20 -10.02
N SER A 17 17.33 19.75 -10.13
CA SER A 17 16.63 19.14 -9.01
C SER A 17 17.55 18.05 -8.48
N PRO A 18 17.95 18.08 -7.19
CA PRO A 18 18.70 16.98 -6.64
C PRO A 18 17.82 15.76 -6.80
N VAL A 19 18.26 14.84 -7.66
CA VAL A 19 17.76 13.48 -7.64
C VAL A 19 18.21 12.98 -6.29
N LEU A 20 17.34 13.09 -5.28
CA LEU A 20 17.48 12.34 -4.05
C LEU A 20 17.57 10.90 -4.50
N GLN A 21 18.80 10.40 -4.55
CA GLN A 21 19.11 9.01 -4.78
C GLN A 21 18.63 8.31 -3.52
N SER A 22 17.31 8.17 -3.39
CA SER A 22 16.66 7.50 -2.28
C SER A 22 17.33 6.15 -2.18
N ARG A 23 18.03 5.90 -1.09
CA ARG A 23 18.76 4.67 -0.86
C ARG A 23 17.73 3.54 -0.90
N GLN A 24 17.54 2.93 -2.07
CA GLN A 24 16.40 2.06 -2.35
C GLN A 24 16.50 0.86 -1.42
N ILE A 25 15.62 0.81 -0.42
CA ILE A 25 15.51 -0.33 0.48
C ILE A 25 14.96 -1.51 -0.31
N ALA A 26 15.55 -2.69 -0.13
CA ALA A 26 15.06 -3.91 -0.75
C ALA A 26 14.00 -4.56 0.15
N ILE A 27 13.08 -5.31 -0.47
CA ILE A 27 12.18 -6.19 0.26
C ILE A 27 13.01 -7.33 0.84
N PRO A 28 12.98 -7.59 2.17
CA PRO A 28 13.76 -8.67 2.75
C PRO A 28 13.34 -10.04 2.21
N GLU A 29 14.31 -10.95 2.05
CA GLU A 29 14.03 -12.31 1.57
C GLU A 29 13.15 -13.07 2.57
N ASN A 30 12.22 -13.87 2.03
CA ASN A 30 11.27 -14.68 2.81
C ASN A 30 10.39 -13.89 3.80
N TRP A 31 10.27 -12.57 3.61
CA TRP A 31 9.46 -11.72 4.44
C TRP A 31 8.00 -11.76 3.98
N SER A 32 7.17 -12.52 4.70
CA SER A 32 5.74 -12.65 4.41
C SER A 32 4.94 -12.12 5.59
N TRP A 33 3.83 -11.45 5.31
CA TRP A 33 2.92 -10.92 6.33
C TRP A 33 1.80 -11.91 6.54
N HIS A 34 1.56 -12.28 7.80
CA HIS A 34 0.55 -13.26 8.12
C HIS A 34 -0.79 -12.60 8.40
N VAL A 35 -1.81 -12.93 7.62
CA VAL A 35 -3.19 -12.49 7.80
C VAL A 35 -3.96 -13.58 8.53
N SER A 36 -4.59 -13.20 9.64
CA SER A 36 -5.39 -14.08 10.50
C SER A 36 -6.75 -13.45 10.78
N GLY A 37 -7.72 -14.28 11.17
CA GLY A 37 -9.05 -13.77 11.48
C GLY A 37 -9.80 -13.23 10.25
N TRP A 38 -9.44 -13.66 9.04
CA TRP A 38 -9.97 -13.09 7.80
C TRP A 38 -11.47 -13.32 7.66
N THR A 39 -12.20 -12.23 7.49
CA THR A 39 -13.62 -12.21 7.14
C THR A 39 -13.86 -11.19 6.05
N ALA A 40 -14.45 -11.60 4.92
CA ALA A 40 -14.90 -10.68 3.88
C ALA A 40 -16.26 -11.09 3.31
N GLY A 41 -17.02 -10.08 2.90
CA GLY A 41 -18.38 -10.25 2.46
C GLY A 41 -18.86 -9.12 1.56
N CYS A 42 -19.87 -9.40 0.75
CA CYS A 42 -20.55 -8.39 -0.05
C CYS A 42 -22.05 -8.41 0.24
N ALA A 43 -22.61 -7.21 0.34
CA ALA A 43 -24.04 -6.96 0.46
C ALA A 43 -24.46 -5.91 -0.58
N LYS A 44 -25.75 -5.54 -0.59
CA LYS A 44 -26.32 -4.59 -1.56
C LYS A 44 -25.59 -3.24 -1.63
N GLN A 45 -24.92 -2.83 -0.56
CA GLN A 45 -24.27 -1.51 -0.43
C GLN A 45 -22.76 -1.54 -0.68
N GLY A 46 -22.16 -2.70 -0.93
CA GLY A 46 -20.71 -2.82 -1.13
C GLY A 46 -20.14 -4.07 -0.46
N CYS A 47 -18.83 -4.21 -0.55
CA CYS A 47 -18.08 -5.26 0.12
C CYS A 47 -17.36 -4.73 1.36
N PHE A 48 -17.05 -5.61 2.31
CA PHE A 48 -16.30 -5.30 3.51
C PHE A 48 -15.21 -6.35 3.75
N TYR A 49 -14.18 -5.98 4.50
CA TYR A 49 -13.15 -6.88 5.01
C TYR A 49 -12.86 -6.61 6.48
N ASN A 50 -12.40 -7.65 7.17
CA ASN A 50 -12.02 -7.61 8.57
C ASN A 50 -10.95 -8.67 8.84
N PHE A 51 -9.80 -8.28 9.37
CA PHE A 51 -8.71 -9.22 9.68
C PHE A 51 -7.66 -8.59 10.60
N ASN A 52 -6.80 -9.44 11.16
CA ASN A 52 -5.52 -9.03 11.74
C ASN A 52 -4.39 -9.35 10.78
N VAL A 53 -3.38 -8.49 10.71
CA VAL A 53 -2.14 -8.75 9.99
C VAL A 53 -0.94 -8.60 10.92
N THR A 54 -0.02 -9.55 10.80
CA THR A 54 1.26 -9.53 11.50
C THR A 54 2.38 -9.39 10.48
N VAL A 55 3.08 -8.26 10.53
CA VAL A 55 4.30 -8.01 9.77
C VAL A 55 5.47 -8.39 10.66
N PRO A 56 6.30 -9.40 10.30
CA PRO A 56 7.38 -9.86 11.16
C PRO A 56 8.53 -8.86 11.20
N THR A 57 9.21 -8.81 12.35
CA THR A 57 10.46 -8.07 12.52
C THR A 57 11.57 -8.70 11.69
N VAL A 58 12.34 -7.87 11.00
CA VAL A 58 13.62 -8.23 10.39
C VAL A 58 14.72 -7.64 11.26
N GLU A 59 15.47 -8.51 11.95
CA GLU A 59 16.48 -8.11 12.93
C GLU A 59 17.48 -7.09 12.34
N GLY A 60 17.69 -6.00 13.07
CA GLY A 60 18.57 -4.91 12.65
C GLY A 60 18.08 -4.07 11.46
N GLN A 61 16.90 -4.35 10.90
CA GLN A 61 16.39 -3.68 9.70
C GLN A 61 14.98 -3.10 9.88
N ILE A 62 13.97 -3.94 10.13
CA ILE A 62 12.56 -3.53 10.17
C ILE A 62 11.94 -4.03 11.47
N ALA A 63 11.37 -3.12 12.26
CA ALA A 63 10.56 -3.50 13.40
C ALA A 63 9.14 -3.86 12.94
N GLY A 64 8.71 -5.08 13.24
CA GLY A 64 7.39 -5.60 12.87
C GLY A 64 6.26 -4.94 13.64
N VAL A 65 5.03 -5.16 13.16
CA VAL A 65 3.80 -4.70 13.79
C VAL A 65 2.71 -5.76 13.67
N LYS A 66 1.76 -5.70 14.60
CA LYS A 66 0.46 -6.36 14.47
C LYS A 66 -0.60 -5.30 14.36
N ALA A 67 -1.46 -5.39 13.36
CA ALA A 67 -2.51 -4.41 13.10
C ALA A 67 -3.85 -5.09 12.84
N TYR A 68 -4.93 -4.43 13.27
CA TYR A 68 -6.29 -4.78 12.96
C TYR A 68 -6.80 -3.94 11.79
N CYS A 69 -7.19 -4.60 10.71
CA CYS A 69 -7.70 -3.98 9.51
C CYS A 69 -9.20 -4.25 9.38
N ASN A 70 -9.98 -3.19 9.33
CA ASN A 70 -11.41 -3.23 9.06
C ASN A 70 -11.74 -2.10 8.10
N GLY A 71 -12.44 -2.41 7.02
CA GLY A 71 -12.79 -1.42 6.02
C GLY A 71 -13.82 -1.91 5.04
N TYR A 72 -14.21 -1.01 4.17
CA TYR A 72 -15.24 -1.23 3.16
C TYR A 72 -14.69 -0.96 1.77
N GLU A 73 -15.39 -1.47 0.76
CA GLU A 73 -15.23 -0.97 -0.58
C GLU A 73 -15.60 0.52 -0.61
N THR A 74 -14.67 1.33 -1.12
CA THR A 74 -14.79 2.77 -1.25
C THR A 74 -14.92 3.17 -2.72
N GLY A 75 -14.98 4.48 -2.99
CA GLY A 75 -15.07 5.00 -4.36
C GLY A 75 -16.48 5.04 -4.96
N TYR A 76 -16.56 5.26 -6.27
CA TYR A 76 -17.80 5.36 -7.03
C TYR A 76 -17.96 4.14 -7.95
N TYR A 77 -19.09 3.45 -7.84
CA TYR A 77 -19.51 2.30 -8.66
C TYR A 77 -18.42 1.67 -9.55
N ARG A 78 -17.77 0.62 -9.02
CA ARG A 78 -16.68 -0.15 -9.65
C ARG A 78 -15.35 0.59 -9.84
N LYS A 79 -15.22 1.86 -9.46
CA LYS A 79 -14.00 2.66 -9.64
C LYS A 79 -13.56 3.39 -8.38
N GLY A 80 -12.25 3.44 -8.21
CA GLY A 80 -11.61 4.01 -7.03
C GLY A 80 -11.75 3.08 -5.83
N ASN A 81 -10.62 2.76 -5.22
CA ASN A 81 -10.56 2.22 -3.87
C ASN A 81 -9.31 2.81 -3.23
N TRP A 82 -9.46 3.35 -2.03
CA TRP A 82 -8.37 4.00 -1.30
C TRP A 82 -7.92 3.12 -0.15
N TYR A 83 -6.66 3.29 0.23
CA TYR A 83 -6.12 2.64 1.43
C TYR A 83 -6.77 3.24 2.68
N GLU A 84 -7.30 2.37 3.52
CA GLU A 84 -7.75 2.71 4.86
C GLU A 84 -6.72 2.24 5.88
N SER A 85 -6.35 3.12 6.82
CA SER A 85 -5.39 2.81 7.86
C SER A 85 -5.95 1.76 8.82
N CYS A 86 -5.14 0.76 9.11
CA CYS A 86 -5.41 -0.26 10.11
C CYS A 86 -5.01 0.24 11.51
N GLN A 87 -5.70 -0.23 12.53
CA GLN A 87 -5.35 0.06 13.92
C GLN A 87 -4.14 -0.76 14.35
N ILE A 88 -3.03 -0.12 14.72
CA ILE A 88 -1.88 -0.82 15.30
C ILE A 88 -2.27 -1.37 16.68
N LEU A 89 -2.07 -2.67 16.87
CA LEU A 89 -2.30 -3.39 18.13
C LEU A 89 -1.00 -3.58 18.92
N GLU A 90 0.08 -3.90 18.22
CA GLU A 90 1.40 -4.16 18.80
C GLU A 90 2.50 -3.68 17.84
N GLY A 91 3.63 -3.20 18.36
CA GLY A 91 4.82 -2.83 17.59
C GLY A 91 5.25 -1.37 17.77
N VAL A 92 6.05 -0.88 16.82
CA VAL A 92 6.56 0.50 16.82
C VAL A 92 5.67 1.43 16.00
N ASN A 93 6.07 2.70 15.86
CA ASN A 93 5.38 3.70 15.03
C ASN A 93 5.54 3.44 13.51
N ASN A 94 5.12 2.27 13.04
CA ASN A 94 4.96 1.94 11.63
C ASN A 94 3.47 1.87 11.29
N GLY A 95 3.12 2.16 10.04
CA GLY A 95 1.75 2.14 9.56
C GLY A 95 1.39 0.81 8.89
N VAL A 96 0.12 0.48 8.92
CA VAL A 96 -0.47 -0.56 8.06
C VAL A 96 -1.74 0.00 7.46
N ALA A 97 -1.98 -0.25 6.19
CA ALA A 97 -3.22 0.09 5.52
C ALA A 97 -3.67 -1.04 4.58
N ALA A 98 -4.96 -1.12 4.33
CA ALA A 98 -5.54 -2.10 3.42
C ALA A 98 -6.58 -1.46 2.51
N LYS A 99 -6.81 -2.08 1.34
CA LYS A 99 -7.94 -1.75 0.46
C LYS A 99 -8.31 -2.91 -0.43
N PHE A 100 -9.54 -2.91 -0.92
CA PHE A 100 -9.92 -3.77 -2.03
C PHE A 100 -9.36 -3.29 -3.37
N SER A 101 -9.26 -4.21 -4.32
CA SER A 101 -9.14 -3.87 -5.74
C SER A 101 -10.40 -3.18 -6.25
N GLU A 102 -10.30 -2.51 -7.38
CA GLU A 102 -11.50 -2.15 -8.14
C GLU A 102 -12.26 -3.42 -8.56
N ARG A 103 -13.56 -3.27 -8.81
CA ARG A 103 -14.37 -4.34 -9.37
C ARG A 103 -13.97 -4.51 -10.84
N PRO A 104 -13.88 -5.75 -11.34
CA PRO A 104 -13.61 -5.97 -12.76
C PRO A 104 -14.72 -5.35 -13.61
N ALA A 105 -14.38 -5.01 -14.86
CA ALA A 105 -15.38 -4.54 -15.80
C ALA A 105 -16.44 -5.63 -16.03
N LYS A 106 -17.69 -5.23 -16.24
CA LYS A 106 -18.83 -6.16 -16.39
C LYS A 106 -18.65 -7.16 -17.53
N SER A 107 -17.81 -6.84 -18.52
CA SER A 107 -17.50 -7.69 -19.66
C SER A 107 -16.33 -8.66 -19.44
N GLU A 108 -15.57 -8.49 -18.36
CA GLU A 108 -14.29 -9.19 -18.18
C GLU A 108 -14.39 -10.41 -17.26
N THR A 109 -15.33 -10.41 -16.31
CA THR A 109 -15.56 -11.56 -15.44
C THR A 109 -17.03 -11.68 -15.03
N GLU A 110 -17.45 -12.89 -14.67
CA GLU A 110 -18.73 -13.17 -14.00
C GLU A 110 -18.79 -12.60 -12.56
N SER A 111 -17.64 -12.20 -12.00
CA SER A 111 -17.58 -11.74 -10.62
C SER A 111 -17.87 -10.25 -10.52
N GLU A 112 -18.94 -9.89 -9.82
CA GLU A 112 -19.28 -8.48 -9.64
C GLU A 112 -18.49 -7.79 -8.51
N SER A 113 -17.66 -8.51 -7.75
CA SER A 113 -17.01 -8.03 -6.54
C SER A 113 -15.51 -7.75 -6.75
N PRO A 114 -14.85 -6.99 -5.85
CA PRO A 114 -13.39 -6.90 -5.83
C PRO A 114 -12.72 -8.28 -5.79
N GLN A 115 -11.62 -8.45 -6.52
CA GLN A 115 -10.92 -9.73 -6.65
C GLN A 115 -9.68 -9.83 -5.76
N GLU A 116 -9.09 -8.69 -5.39
CA GLU A 116 -7.88 -8.66 -4.57
C GLU A 116 -8.05 -7.76 -3.34
N ILE A 117 -7.34 -8.12 -2.27
CA ILE A 117 -7.06 -7.25 -1.14
C ILE A 117 -5.60 -6.81 -1.27
N PHE A 118 -5.38 -5.49 -1.26
CA PHE A 118 -4.07 -4.87 -1.22
C PHE A 118 -3.74 -4.48 0.22
N LEU A 119 -2.53 -4.81 0.63
CA LEU A 119 -1.98 -4.44 1.92
C LEU A 119 -0.78 -3.52 1.68
N SER A 120 -0.63 -2.51 2.53
CA SER A 120 0.52 -1.63 2.56
C SER A 120 1.06 -1.56 3.98
N PHE A 121 2.37 -1.78 4.12
CA PHE A 121 3.09 -1.55 5.36
C PHE A 121 3.99 -0.32 5.17
N GLU A 122 3.74 0.70 5.97
CA GLU A 122 4.53 1.91 6.02
C GLU A 122 5.63 1.74 7.07
N TYR A 123 6.87 1.61 6.59
CA TYR A 123 8.04 1.67 7.42
C TYR A 123 8.41 3.13 7.66
N ALA A 124 8.20 3.61 8.87
CA ALA A 124 8.38 5.02 9.19
C ALA A 124 9.83 5.48 8.97
N GLY A 125 9.96 6.73 8.56
CA GLY A 125 11.24 7.41 8.45
C GLY A 125 11.93 7.51 9.81
N PHE A 126 13.26 7.50 9.80
CA PHE A 126 14.06 7.68 11.00
C PHE A 126 15.32 8.47 10.65
N GLU A 127 15.55 9.57 11.36
CA GLU A 127 16.64 10.53 11.07
C GLU A 127 16.66 10.91 9.58
N ASP A 128 17.76 10.65 8.87
CA ASP A 128 17.94 10.99 7.46
C ASP A 128 17.31 9.97 6.50
N ARG A 129 16.70 8.89 7.01
CA ARG A 129 16.05 7.87 6.19
C ARG A 129 14.58 8.25 5.94
N PRO A 130 14.13 8.34 4.67
CA PRO A 130 12.72 8.57 4.38
C PRO A 130 11.86 7.36 4.81
N ALA A 131 10.55 7.57 4.89
CA ALA A 131 9.61 6.47 5.08
C ALA A 131 9.49 5.65 3.78
N TYR A 132 9.09 4.39 3.90
CA TYR A 132 8.91 3.48 2.77
C TYR A 132 7.59 2.74 2.87
N ASN A 133 6.87 2.64 1.77
CA ASN A 133 5.71 1.76 1.64
C ASN A 133 6.11 0.48 0.94
N PHE A 134 5.92 -0.62 1.65
CA PHE A 134 5.93 -1.96 1.08
C PHE A 134 4.49 -2.32 0.75
N THR A 135 4.24 -2.88 -0.42
CA THR A 135 2.88 -3.30 -0.81
C THR A 135 2.87 -4.75 -1.30
N GLY A 136 1.78 -5.43 -1.00
CA GLY A 136 1.50 -6.78 -1.48
C GLY A 136 0.00 -6.97 -1.68
N SER A 137 -0.38 -8.02 -2.38
CA SER A 137 -1.79 -8.35 -2.61
C SER A 137 -2.06 -9.83 -2.39
N HIS A 138 -3.33 -10.15 -2.17
CA HIS A 138 -3.83 -11.51 -2.15
C HIS A 138 -5.22 -11.56 -2.76
N LYS A 139 -5.59 -12.71 -3.33
CA LYS A 139 -6.95 -12.93 -3.83
C LYS A 139 -7.95 -12.90 -2.67
N VAL A 140 -9.06 -12.19 -2.84
CA VAL A 140 -10.10 -12.09 -1.82
C VAL A 140 -10.79 -13.45 -1.65
N ILE A 141 -10.97 -13.85 -0.40
CA ILE A 141 -11.77 -15.02 -0.03
C ILE A 141 -13.06 -14.52 0.63
N TYR A 142 -14.19 -14.60 -0.07
CA TYR A 142 -15.48 -14.20 0.50
C TYR A 142 -16.06 -15.31 1.38
N ASN A 143 -15.97 -15.15 2.70
CA ASN A 143 -16.32 -16.16 3.69
C ASN A 143 -17.33 -15.69 4.75
N GLN A 144 -18.06 -14.58 4.51
CA GLN A 144 -19.07 -14.05 5.46
C GLN A 144 -20.15 -15.06 5.91
N PHE A 145 -20.36 -16.16 5.18
CA PHE A 145 -21.34 -17.21 5.50
C PHE A 145 -20.71 -18.59 5.69
N THR A 146 -19.38 -18.68 5.77
CA THR A 146 -18.67 -19.96 5.85
C THR A 146 -17.66 -19.95 7.00
N ALA A 147 -17.74 -21.00 7.82
CA ALA A 147 -16.68 -21.37 8.77
C ALA A 147 -15.77 -22.43 8.13
N PRO A 148 -14.48 -22.51 8.51
CA PRO A 148 -13.77 -21.70 9.50
C PRO A 148 -13.30 -20.34 8.96
N VAL A 149 -12.91 -19.46 9.89
CA VAL A 149 -12.21 -18.21 9.58
C VAL A 149 -10.92 -18.54 8.82
N GLN A 150 -10.60 -17.73 7.80
CA GLN A 150 -9.48 -18.00 6.91
C GLN A 150 -8.22 -17.29 7.38
N GLU A 151 -7.08 -17.83 6.97
CA GLU A 151 -5.75 -17.29 7.24
C GLU A 151 -4.89 -17.51 6.01
N PHE A 152 -3.99 -16.58 5.72
CA PHE A 152 -3.09 -16.66 4.56
C PHE A 152 -1.91 -15.72 4.72
N ASP A 153 -0.87 -15.94 3.91
CA ASP A 153 0.31 -15.08 3.90
C ASP A 153 0.31 -14.16 2.67
N VAL A 154 0.73 -12.92 2.87
CA VAL A 154 0.91 -11.92 1.82
C VAL A 154 2.39 -11.64 1.66
N LYS A 155 2.91 -11.81 0.44
CA LYS A 155 4.28 -11.43 0.10
C LYS A 155 4.29 -10.01 -0.47
N PRO A 156 5.04 -9.07 0.09
CA PRO A 156 5.24 -7.78 -0.53
C PRO A 156 6.01 -7.94 -1.85
N THR A 157 5.58 -7.21 -2.86
CA THR A 157 6.11 -7.26 -4.23
C THR A 157 6.69 -5.94 -4.69
N GLU A 158 6.25 -4.82 -4.10
CA GLU A 158 6.73 -3.49 -4.45
C GLU A 158 7.16 -2.73 -3.20
N VAL A 159 8.11 -1.83 -3.40
CA VAL A 159 8.59 -0.90 -2.38
C VAL A 159 8.79 0.47 -3.01
N SER A 160 8.29 1.50 -2.33
CA SER A 160 8.38 2.89 -2.78
C SER A 160 8.73 3.80 -1.61
N ALA A 161 9.57 4.81 -1.86
CA ALA A 161 9.84 5.86 -0.88
C ALA A 161 8.60 6.77 -0.75
N VAL A 162 8.27 7.16 0.47
CA VAL A 162 7.27 8.20 0.73
C VAL A 162 7.98 9.55 0.67
N ALA A 163 7.47 10.44 -0.18
CA ALA A 163 8.01 11.79 -0.40
C ALA A 163 7.52 12.78 0.66
#